data_AF-A0A0F9B056-F1
#
_entry.id   AF-A0A0F9B056-F1
#
_cell.length_a   1.000
_cell.length_b   1.000
_cell.length_c   1.000
_cell.angle_alpha   90.00
_cell.angle_beta   90.00
_cell.angle_gamma   90.00
#
_symmetry.space_group_name_H-M   'P 1'
#
loop_
_entity.id
_entity.type
_entity.pdbx_description
1 polymer ?
#
loop_
_entity_poly.entity_id
_entity_poly.type
_entity_poly.pdbx_seq_one_letter_code
_entity_poly.pdbx_strand_id
1 'polypeptide(L)'
;MRTFYMLEKLLGADHQFDPEITRQIRRHMDEKRSAQLKCATLFHDIGKPLVRTIDQNGNIHFYGHEQKGADMANKICKRLKFSVRETGYIDFIIRNHLKPLFFFTAGREKDLTRKDLTRFFMKLGDFTPDLLIHAIADTQGKGNENDERNAAFIRFIKNLIHRYFVNFQPRSKAPPLITGTDLIHHFGLTPSPLFKTILNRVEERTLSNDLNDRTAALIFVEELLGRRIKA
;
A
#
# COMPACT_ATOMS: atom_id res chain seq x y z
N MET A 1 -0.81 -23.00 -9.63
CA MET A 1 -0.86 -21.70 -8.91
C MET A 1 -1.59 -20.67 -9.78
N ARG A 2 -2.92 -20.56 -9.66
CA ARG A 2 -3.76 -19.74 -10.55
C ARG A 2 -3.47 -18.24 -10.45
N THR A 3 -3.20 -17.74 -9.24
CA THR A 3 -2.83 -16.34 -9.00
C THR A 3 -1.64 -15.87 -9.84
N PHE A 4 -0.57 -16.66 -9.92
CA PHE A 4 0.60 -16.34 -10.74
C PHE A 4 0.24 -16.19 -12.22
N TYR A 5 -0.56 -17.12 -12.75
CA TYR A 5 -1.03 -17.06 -14.14
C TYR A 5 -1.91 -15.83 -14.41
N MET A 6 -2.76 -15.44 -13.45
CA MET A 6 -3.56 -14.22 -13.57
C MET A 6 -2.68 -12.96 -13.52
N LEU A 7 -1.61 -12.97 -12.71
CA LEU A 7 -0.64 -11.88 -12.69
C LEU A 7 0.08 -11.74 -14.03
N GLU A 8 0.55 -12.84 -14.62
CA GLU A 8 1.16 -12.83 -15.96
C GLU A 8 0.21 -12.20 -16.99
N LYS A 9 -1.06 -12.59 -16.97
CA LYS A 9 -2.09 -11.99 -17.83
C LYS A 9 -2.27 -10.50 -17.56
N LEU A 10 -2.33 -10.09 -16.31
CA LEU A 10 -2.50 -8.68 -15.93
C LEU A 10 -1.33 -7.81 -16.41
N LEU A 11 -0.10 -8.30 -16.29
CA LEU A 11 1.10 -7.58 -16.72
C LEU A 11 1.24 -7.55 -18.25
N GLY A 12 0.69 -8.55 -18.95
CA GLY A 12 0.72 -8.64 -20.42
C GLY A 12 -0.52 -8.08 -21.15
N ALA A 13 -1.60 -7.73 -20.45
CA ALA A 13 -2.88 -7.36 -21.06
C ALA A 13 -3.15 -5.85 -21.06
N ASP A 14 -3.41 -5.29 -22.24
CA ASP A 14 -3.60 -3.85 -22.44
C ASP A 14 -5.01 -3.35 -22.10
N HIS A 15 -5.96 -4.25 -21.93
CA HIS A 15 -7.40 -3.95 -21.89
C HIS A 15 -8.02 -4.02 -20.49
N GLN A 16 -7.23 -4.22 -19.43
CA GLN A 16 -7.78 -4.32 -18.07
C GLN A 16 -7.97 -2.97 -17.39
N PHE A 17 -7.31 -1.92 -17.86
CA PHE A 17 -7.40 -0.55 -17.37
C PHE A 17 -7.62 0.41 -18.53
N ASP A 18 -8.01 1.65 -18.24
CA ASP A 18 -8.05 2.69 -19.26
C ASP A 18 -6.64 2.94 -19.83
N PRO A 19 -6.52 3.42 -21.08
CA PRO A 19 -5.22 3.51 -21.76
C PRO A 19 -4.16 4.34 -21.04
N GLU A 20 -4.58 5.38 -20.32
CA GLU A 20 -3.65 6.23 -19.59
C GLU A 20 -3.12 5.53 -18.34
N ILE A 21 -3.99 4.92 -17.55
CA ILE A 21 -3.57 4.09 -16.41
C ILE A 21 -2.72 2.90 -16.85
N THR A 22 -3.06 2.23 -17.96
CA THR A 22 -2.23 1.15 -18.54
C THR A 22 -0.80 1.65 -18.83
N ARG A 23 -0.66 2.85 -19.41
CA ARG A 23 0.65 3.46 -19.68
C ARG A 23 1.44 3.73 -18.40
N GLN A 24 0.76 4.22 -17.36
CA GLN A 24 1.40 4.51 -16.07
C GLN A 24 1.82 3.23 -15.33
N ILE A 25 0.98 2.18 -15.37
CA ILE A 25 1.32 0.85 -14.85
C ILE A 25 2.57 0.32 -15.57
N ARG A 26 2.64 0.39 -16.90
CA ARG A 26 3.82 -0.07 -17.67
C ARG A 26 5.10 0.68 -17.32
N ARG A 27 5.01 2.00 -17.12
CA ARG A 27 6.17 2.80 -16.68
C ARG A 27 6.60 2.46 -15.26
N HIS A 28 5.64 2.13 -14.40
CA HIS A 28 5.88 1.75 -13.01
C HIS A 28 6.45 0.34 -12.88
N MET A 29 5.91 -0.60 -13.66
CA MET A 29 6.22 -2.04 -13.65
C MET A 29 7.26 -2.38 -14.74
N ASP A 30 8.50 -1.96 -14.53
CA ASP A 30 9.62 -2.42 -15.37
C ASP A 30 9.82 -3.95 -15.25
N GLU A 31 10.70 -4.50 -16.10
CA GLU A 31 10.96 -5.94 -16.15
C GLU A 31 11.43 -6.49 -14.78
N LYS A 32 12.29 -5.73 -14.09
CA LYS A 32 12.84 -6.12 -12.80
C LYS A 32 11.76 -6.16 -11.72
N ARG A 33 10.95 -5.11 -11.61
CA ARG A 33 9.86 -5.02 -10.63
C ARG A 33 8.77 -6.07 -10.92
N SER A 34 8.47 -6.31 -12.20
CA SER A 34 7.57 -7.38 -12.62
C SER A 34 8.06 -8.75 -12.18
N ALA A 35 9.35 -9.06 -12.37
CA ALA A 35 9.95 -10.31 -11.89
C ALA A 35 9.87 -10.44 -10.36
N GLN A 36 10.14 -9.36 -9.62
CA GLN A 36 10.03 -9.35 -8.17
C GLN A 36 8.58 -9.58 -7.68
N LEU A 37 7.60 -8.95 -8.33
CA LEU A 37 6.17 -9.15 -8.01
C LEU A 37 5.72 -10.58 -8.26
N LYS A 38 6.20 -11.20 -9.35
CA LYS A 38 5.99 -12.62 -9.66
C LYS A 38 6.56 -13.53 -8.58
N CYS A 39 7.77 -13.26 -8.08
CA CYS A 39 8.35 -13.98 -6.95
C CYS A 39 7.53 -13.80 -5.67
N ALA A 40 7.13 -12.57 -5.34
CA ALA A 40 6.28 -12.33 -4.17
C ALA A 40 4.95 -13.09 -4.27
N THR A 41 4.35 -13.11 -5.46
CA THR A 41 3.11 -13.85 -5.74
C THR A 41 3.28 -15.36 -5.57
N LEU A 42 4.43 -15.91 -5.99
CA LEU A 42 4.75 -17.33 -5.79
C LEU A 42 4.80 -17.68 -4.30
N PHE A 43 5.25 -16.75 -3.46
CA PHE A 43 5.50 -16.98 -2.05
C PHE A 43 4.42 -16.48 -1.09
N HIS A 44 3.47 -15.65 -1.52
CA HIS A 44 2.61 -14.90 -0.59
C HIS A 44 1.83 -15.77 0.41
N ASP A 45 1.44 -16.97 -0.01
CA ASP A 45 0.59 -17.89 0.75
C ASP A 45 1.35 -19.07 1.38
N ILE A 46 2.68 -19.14 1.25
CA ILE A 46 3.46 -20.31 1.74
C ILE A 46 3.38 -20.49 3.27
N GLY A 47 2.97 -19.45 3.99
CA GLY A 47 2.77 -19.48 5.43
C GLY A 47 1.46 -20.14 5.88
N LYS A 48 0.46 -20.30 4.99
CA LYS A 48 -0.88 -20.80 5.34
C LYS A 48 -0.86 -22.14 6.10
N PRO A 49 -0.12 -23.19 5.67
CA PRO A 49 -0.11 -24.46 6.37
C PRO A 49 0.36 -24.37 7.83
N LEU A 50 1.27 -23.43 8.14
CA LEU A 50 1.86 -23.29 9.48
C LEU A 50 0.95 -22.58 10.49
N VAL A 51 -0.06 -21.85 10.01
CA VAL A 51 -0.99 -21.07 10.85
C VAL A 51 -2.43 -21.53 10.67
N ARG A 52 -2.64 -22.71 10.08
CA ARG A 52 -3.96 -23.26 9.88
C ARG A 52 -4.59 -23.59 11.23
N THR A 53 -5.72 -22.97 11.52
CA THR A 53 -6.55 -23.28 12.70
C THR A 53 -7.96 -23.64 12.26
N ILE A 54 -8.70 -24.34 13.13
CA ILE A 54 -10.12 -24.66 12.93
C ILE A 54 -10.88 -24.12 14.13
N ASP A 55 -11.95 -23.35 13.90
CA ASP A 55 -12.80 -22.85 14.97
C ASP A 55 -13.84 -23.88 15.45
N GLN A 56 -14.62 -23.52 16.47
CA GLN A 56 -15.65 -24.40 17.05
C GLN A 56 -16.76 -24.78 16.06
N ASN A 57 -16.95 -23.99 15.00
CA ASN A 57 -17.94 -24.22 13.95
C ASN A 57 -17.36 -25.02 12.76
N GLY A 58 -16.10 -25.44 12.84
CA GLY A 58 -15.42 -26.16 11.76
C GLY A 58 -14.84 -25.28 10.66
N ASN A 59 -14.87 -23.95 10.79
CA ASN A 59 -14.30 -23.07 9.76
C ASN A 59 -12.77 -23.04 9.87
N ILE A 60 -12.11 -23.09 8.72
CA ILE A 60 -10.65 -23.03 8.61
C ILE A 60 -10.20 -21.56 8.55
N HIS A 61 -9.23 -21.21 9.40
CA HIS A 61 -8.61 -19.89 9.43
C HIS A 61 -7.11 -19.96 9.19
N PHE A 62 -6.54 -18.86 8.71
CA PHE A 62 -5.12 -18.71 8.40
C PHE A 62 -4.57 -17.38 8.94
N TYR A 63 -4.91 -17.04 10.19
CA TYR A 63 -4.53 -15.74 10.77
C TYR A 63 -3.00 -15.59 10.87
N GLY A 64 -2.47 -14.47 10.39
CA GLY A 64 -1.03 -14.17 10.41
C GLY A 64 -0.20 -14.91 9.36
N HIS A 65 -0.83 -15.55 8.36
CA HIS A 65 -0.09 -16.27 7.30
C HIS A 65 0.78 -15.33 6.47
N GLU A 66 0.41 -14.06 6.33
CA GLU A 66 1.18 -13.03 5.64
C GLU A 66 2.52 -12.78 6.35
N GLN A 67 2.52 -12.78 7.69
CA GLN A 67 3.71 -12.59 8.49
C GLN A 67 4.62 -13.81 8.42
N LYS A 68 4.07 -15.02 8.62
CA LYS A 68 4.82 -16.28 8.53
C LYS A 68 5.34 -16.54 7.11
N GLY A 69 4.52 -16.27 6.11
CA GLY A 69 4.86 -16.40 4.69
C GLY A 69 6.02 -15.49 4.31
N ALA A 70 6.02 -14.24 4.76
CA ALA A 70 7.14 -13.33 4.54
C ALA A 70 8.43 -13.80 5.24
N ASP A 71 8.34 -14.27 6.50
CA ASP A 71 9.51 -14.80 7.22
C ASP A 71 10.12 -16.02 6.51
N MET A 72 9.28 -16.88 5.95
CA MET A 72 9.71 -18.01 5.11
C MET A 72 10.33 -17.54 3.78
N ALA A 73 9.68 -16.59 3.10
CA ALA A 73 10.15 -16.04 1.85
C ALA A 73 11.53 -15.37 2.00
N ASN A 74 11.80 -14.68 3.11
CA ASN A 74 13.12 -14.14 3.41
C ASN A 74 14.21 -15.21 3.45
N LYS A 75 13.95 -16.35 4.10
CA LYS A 75 14.90 -17.47 4.17
C LYS A 75 15.15 -18.05 2.77
N ILE A 76 14.10 -18.17 1.97
CA ILE A 76 14.19 -18.64 0.57
C ILE A 76 15.01 -17.65 -0.27
N CYS A 77 14.71 -16.35 -0.20
CA CYS A 77 15.42 -15.30 -0.94
C CYS A 77 16.90 -15.28 -0.60
N LYS A 78 17.26 -15.41 0.70
CA LYS A 78 18.66 -15.54 1.14
C LYS A 78 19.35 -16.76 0.54
N ARG A 79 18.70 -17.93 0.57
CA ARG A 79 19.25 -19.17 -0.03
C ARG A 79 19.44 -19.04 -1.55
N LEU A 80 18.53 -18.32 -2.22
CA LEU A 80 18.60 -18.05 -3.65
C LEU A 80 19.48 -16.83 -4.01
N LYS A 81 20.17 -16.23 -3.03
CA LYS A 81 21.09 -15.09 -3.20
C LYS A 81 20.45 -13.83 -3.79
N PHE A 82 19.18 -13.57 -3.48
CA PHE A 82 18.52 -12.30 -3.81
C PHE A 82 19.21 -11.16 -3.05
N SER A 83 19.28 -9.97 -3.66
CA SER A 83 19.82 -8.78 -2.98
C SER A 83 18.95 -8.36 -1.80
N VAL A 84 19.50 -7.54 -0.91
CA VAL A 84 18.74 -6.96 0.23
C VAL A 84 17.53 -6.17 -0.26
N ARG A 85 17.68 -5.42 -1.36
CA ARG A 85 16.59 -4.64 -1.96
C ARG A 85 15.48 -5.53 -2.52
N GLU A 86 15.84 -6.58 -3.25
CA GLU A 86 14.85 -7.54 -3.79
C GLU A 86 14.13 -8.29 -2.67
N THR A 87 14.88 -8.74 -1.68
CA THR A 87 14.33 -9.43 -0.51
C THR A 87 13.36 -8.53 0.25
N GLY A 88 13.73 -7.26 0.47
CA GLY A 88 12.86 -6.27 1.14
C GLY A 88 11.59 -5.95 0.36
N TYR A 89 11.66 -5.91 -0.98
CA TYR A 89 10.47 -5.76 -1.82
C TYR A 89 9.53 -6.96 -1.68
N ILE A 90 10.06 -8.19 -1.82
CA ILE A 90 9.27 -9.42 -1.75
C ILE A 90 8.62 -9.55 -0.37
N ASP A 91 9.41 -9.31 0.68
CA ASP A 91 8.94 -9.24 2.06
C ASP A 91 7.77 -8.27 2.21
N PHE A 92 7.93 -7.04 1.71
CA PHE A 92 6.91 -6.01 1.81
C PHE A 92 5.60 -6.44 1.15
N ILE A 93 5.65 -6.93 -0.09
CA ILE A 93 4.43 -7.35 -0.81
C ILE A 93 3.73 -8.45 -0.04
N ILE A 94 4.45 -9.48 0.42
CA ILE A 94 3.87 -10.60 1.16
C ILE A 94 3.27 -10.13 2.48
N ARG A 95 3.97 -9.34 3.30
CA ARG A 95 3.42 -8.87 4.60
C ARG A 95 2.19 -8.00 4.45
N ASN A 96 2.04 -7.32 3.32
CA ASN A 96 0.97 -6.34 3.13
C ASN A 96 -0.15 -6.85 2.22
N HIS A 97 -0.06 -8.05 1.64
CA HIS A 97 -0.97 -8.48 0.56
C HIS A 97 -2.46 -8.53 0.95
N LEU A 98 -2.78 -8.65 2.25
CA LEU A 98 -4.17 -8.60 2.75
C LEU A 98 -4.70 -7.17 2.96
N LYS A 99 -3.84 -6.15 2.98
CA LYS A 99 -4.26 -4.77 3.27
C LYS A 99 -5.30 -4.22 2.30
N PRO A 100 -5.22 -4.47 0.98
CA PRO A 100 -6.28 -4.05 0.08
C PRO A 100 -7.65 -4.65 0.44
N LEU A 101 -7.69 -5.93 0.84
CA LEU A 101 -8.92 -6.60 1.26
C LEU A 101 -9.48 -6.03 2.58
N PHE A 102 -8.62 -5.79 3.57
CA PHE A 102 -9.03 -5.15 4.83
C PHE A 102 -9.56 -3.74 4.59
N PHE A 103 -8.91 -2.98 3.71
CA PHE A 103 -9.34 -1.63 3.37
C PHE A 103 -10.68 -1.61 2.64
N PHE A 104 -10.91 -2.55 1.71
CA PHE A 104 -12.21 -2.75 1.07
C PHE A 104 -13.30 -3.10 2.09
N THR A 105 -13.01 -4.01 3.03
CA THR A 105 -13.98 -4.44 4.04
C THR A 105 -14.37 -3.29 4.96
N ALA A 106 -13.39 -2.53 5.46
CA ALA A 106 -13.65 -1.33 6.25
C ALA A 106 -14.48 -0.29 5.48
N GLY A 107 -14.21 -0.13 4.18
CA GLY A 107 -14.96 0.79 3.32
C GLY A 107 -16.42 0.40 3.07
N ARG A 108 -16.81 -0.85 3.36
CA ARG A 108 -18.21 -1.29 3.31
C ARG A 108 -18.96 -1.01 4.60
N GLU A 109 -18.24 -0.96 5.73
CA GLU A 109 -18.81 -0.64 7.04
C GLU A 109 -18.97 0.88 7.23
N LYS A 110 -18.06 1.65 6.63
CA LYS A 110 -18.06 3.11 6.67
C LYS A 110 -17.45 3.69 5.40
N ASP A 111 -18.04 4.76 4.88
CA ASP A 111 -17.47 5.49 3.75
C ASP A 111 -16.03 5.93 4.00
N LEU A 112 -15.14 5.55 3.08
CA LEU A 112 -13.72 5.90 3.13
C LEU A 112 -13.53 7.39 2.84
N THR A 113 -12.93 8.11 3.78
CA THR A 113 -12.64 9.54 3.60
C THR A 113 -11.40 9.75 2.73
N ARG A 114 -11.20 10.99 2.25
CA ARG A 114 -9.96 11.39 1.56
C ARG A 114 -8.71 11.12 2.42
N LYS A 115 -8.80 11.36 3.73
CA LYS A 115 -7.71 11.08 4.68
C LYS A 115 -7.39 9.60 4.77
N ASP A 116 -8.40 8.73 4.76
CA ASP A 116 -8.18 7.29 4.84
C ASP A 116 -7.47 6.77 3.59
N LEU A 117 -7.84 7.26 2.40
CA LEU A 117 -7.15 6.98 1.15
C LEU A 117 -5.70 7.48 1.16
N THR A 118 -5.49 8.73 1.60
CA THR A 118 -4.14 9.29 1.70
C THR A 118 -3.26 8.49 2.64
N ARG A 119 -3.75 8.13 3.84
CA ARG A 119 -3.00 7.28 4.79
C ARG A 119 -2.71 5.91 4.22
N PHE A 120 -3.67 5.31 3.51
CA PHE A 120 -3.46 4.02 2.84
C PHE A 120 -2.31 4.10 1.84
N PHE A 121 -2.31 5.10 0.96
CA PHE A 121 -1.24 5.30 -0.01
C PHE A 121 0.10 5.70 0.62
N MET A 122 0.13 6.58 1.62
CA MET A 122 1.36 6.93 2.33
C MET A 122 1.99 5.72 3.04
N LYS A 123 1.16 4.87 3.64
CA LYS A 123 1.61 3.67 4.35
C LYS A 123 2.23 2.65 3.40
N LEU A 124 1.71 2.55 2.18
CA LEU A 124 2.18 1.61 1.18
C LEU A 124 3.28 2.18 0.28
N GLY A 125 3.36 3.51 0.19
CA GLY A 125 4.32 4.25 -0.61
C GLY A 125 4.29 3.84 -2.08
N ASP A 126 5.48 3.78 -2.68
CA ASP A 126 5.67 3.46 -4.10
C ASP A 126 5.33 2.01 -4.47
N PHE A 127 5.10 1.13 -3.48
CA PHE A 127 4.65 -0.24 -3.70
C PHE A 127 3.13 -0.38 -3.75
N THR A 128 2.39 0.74 -3.64
CA THR A 128 0.92 0.73 -3.74
C THR A 128 0.45 0.05 -5.02
N PRO A 129 0.90 0.44 -6.24
CA PRO A 129 0.38 -0.17 -7.47
C PRO A 129 0.66 -1.68 -7.54
N ASP A 130 1.87 -2.10 -7.15
CA ASP A 130 2.30 -3.50 -7.11
C ASP A 130 1.36 -4.36 -6.25
N LEU A 131 1.06 -3.88 -5.04
CA LEU A 131 0.19 -4.58 -4.09
C LEU A 131 -1.26 -4.67 -4.59
N LEU A 132 -1.74 -3.61 -5.22
CA LEU A 132 -3.08 -3.55 -5.80
C LEU A 132 -3.20 -4.48 -7.02
N ILE A 133 -2.18 -4.54 -7.88
CA ILE A 133 -2.13 -5.48 -9.02
C ILE A 133 -2.10 -6.92 -8.52
N HIS A 134 -1.28 -7.22 -7.50
CA HIS A 134 -1.29 -8.54 -6.83
C HIS A 134 -2.68 -8.90 -6.31
N ALA A 135 -3.38 -7.97 -5.65
CA ALA A 135 -4.71 -8.23 -5.11
C ALA A 135 -5.75 -8.58 -6.18
N ILE A 136 -5.69 -7.97 -7.37
CA ILE A 136 -6.53 -8.34 -8.51
C ILE A 136 -6.18 -9.78 -8.95
N ALA A 137 -4.90 -10.08 -9.12
CA ALA A 137 -4.44 -11.40 -9.54
C ALA A 137 -4.88 -12.50 -8.56
N ASP A 138 -4.76 -12.26 -7.25
CA ASP A 138 -5.15 -13.22 -6.21
C ASP A 138 -6.65 -13.46 -6.19
N THR A 139 -7.43 -12.40 -6.36
CA THR A 139 -8.90 -12.51 -6.45
C THR A 139 -9.32 -13.31 -7.68
N GLN A 140 -8.73 -13.03 -8.85
CA GLN A 140 -9.00 -13.78 -10.08
C GLN A 140 -8.52 -15.25 -9.99
N GLY A 141 -7.48 -15.51 -9.19
CA GLY A 141 -6.94 -16.86 -8.97
C GLY A 141 -7.86 -17.80 -8.18
N LYS A 142 -8.76 -17.25 -7.35
CA LYS A 142 -9.68 -18.01 -6.49
C LYS A 142 -10.84 -18.68 -7.26
N GLY A 143 -11.15 -18.23 -8.47
CA GLY A 143 -12.27 -18.76 -9.28
C GLY A 143 -13.62 -18.15 -8.90
N ASN A 144 -14.72 -18.84 -9.25
CA ASN A 144 -16.09 -18.29 -9.25
C ASN A 144 -16.80 -18.25 -7.88
N GLU A 145 -16.09 -18.46 -6.77
CA GLU A 145 -16.70 -18.31 -5.45
C GLU A 145 -17.00 -16.82 -5.18
N ASN A 146 -18.27 -16.47 -5.01
CA ASN A 146 -18.77 -15.10 -4.76
C ASN A 146 -18.41 -14.07 -5.85
N ASP A 147 -18.83 -14.33 -7.09
CA ASP A 147 -18.52 -13.51 -8.26
C ASP A 147 -18.84 -12.01 -8.06
N GLU A 148 -19.98 -11.67 -7.46
CA GLU A 148 -20.35 -10.26 -7.22
C GLU A 148 -19.40 -9.56 -6.25
N ARG A 149 -19.05 -10.20 -5.13
CA ARG A 149 -18.12 -9.63 -4.14
C ARG A 149 -16.73 -9.46 -4.75
N ASN A 150 -16.27 -10.45 -5.50
CA ASN A 150 -14.98 -10.40 -6.18
C ASN A 150 -14.96 -9.31 -7.25
N ALA A 151 -16.03 -9.17 -8.04
CA ALA A 151 -16.17 -8.09 -9.01
C ALA A 151 -16.20 -6.71 -8.35
N ALA A 152 -16.91 -6.55 -7.22
CA ALA A 152 -16.92 -5.32 -6.45
C ALA A 152 -15.53 -4.99 -5.89
N PHE A 153 -14.81 -5.98 -5.37
CA PHE A 153 -13.44 -5.81 -4.89
C PHE A 153 -12.49 -5.40 -6.03
N ILE A 154 -12.53 -6.09 -7.17
CA ILE A 154 -11.69 -5.75 -8.33
C ILE A 154 -11.99 -4.32 -8.81
N ARG A 155 -13.27 -3.92 -8.90
CA ARG A 155 -13.66 -2.54 -9.26
C ARG A 155 -13.11 -1.52 -8.26
N PHE A 156 -13.17 -1.82 -6.97
CA PHE A 156 -12.58 -0.99 -5.92
C PHE A 156 -11.07 -0.84 -6.10
N ILE A 157 -10.35 -1.94 -6.33
CA ILE A 157 -8.90 -1.92 -6.54
C ILE A 157 -8.50 -1.13 -7.79
N LYS A 158 -9.23 -1.30 -8.91
CA LYS A 158 -9.02 -0.48 -10.12
C LYS A 158 -9.21 1.01 -9.84
N ASN A 159 -10.21 1.37 -9.05
CA ASN A 159 -10.42 2.76 -8.64
C ASN A 159 -9.27 3.29 -7.75
N LEU A 160 -8.72 2.47 -6.85
CA LEU A 160 -7.55 2.85 -6.05
C LEU A 160 -6.30 3.07 -6.91
N ILE A 161 -6.05 2.19 -7.89
CA ILE A 161 -4.94 2.35 -8.84
C ILE A 161 -5.08 3.68 -9.59
N HIS A 162 -6.27 3.96 -10.12
CA HIS A 162 -6.55 5.23 -10.79
C HIS A 162 -6.31 6.43 -9.85
N ARG A 163 -6.85 6.40 -8.63
CA ARG A 163 -6.65 7.50 -7.65
C ARG A 163 -5.19 7.67 -7.26
N TYR A 164 -4.43 6.59 -7.16
CA TYR A 164 -3.01 6.65 -6.85
C TYR A 164 -2.27 7.42 -7.95
N PHE A 165 -2.44 7.00 -9.19
CA PHE A 165 -1.73 7.55 -10.34
C PHE A 165 -2.17 8.97 -10.71
N VAL A 166 -3.47 9.27 -10.66
CA VAL A 166 -4.02 10.56 -11.10
C VAL A 166 -3.96 11.62 -10.00
N ASN A 167 -4.14 11.23 -8.72
CA ASN A 167 -4.27 12.20 -7.63
C ASN A 167 -3.10 12.14 -6.64
N PHE A 168 -2.76 10.95 -6.14
CA PHE A 168 -1.79 10.84 -5.04
C PHE A 168 -0.35 11.03 -5.51
N GLN A 169 0.09 10.28 -6.53
CA GLN A 169 1.47 10.26 -6.99
C GLN A 169 1.96 11.61 -7.51
N PRO A 170 1.19 12.39 -8.29
CA PRO A 170 1.63 13.71 -8.73
C PRO A 170 1.83 14.66 -7.55
N ARG A 171 0.94 14.59 -6.55
CA ARG A 171 1.00 15.44 -5.35
C ARG A 171 2.10 15.02 -4.39
N SER A 172 2.36 13.73 -4.22
CA SER A 172 3.45 13.23 -3.37
C SER A 172 4.84 13.54 -3.94
N LYS A 173 4.93 13.81 -5.24
CA LYS A 173 6.16 14.28 -5.90
C LYS A 173 6.33 15.81 -5.84
N ALA A 174 5.30 16.56 -5.44
CA ALA A 174 5.43 18.00 -5.28
C ALA A 174 6.32 18.32 -4.05
N PRO A 175 7.07 19.44 -4.07
CA PRO A 175 7.81 19.89 -2.90
C PRO A 175 6.90 20.02 -1.67
N PRO A 176 7.38 19.63 -0.47
CA PRO A 176 6.57 19.75 0.73
C PRO A 176 6.31 21.22 1.06
N LEU A 177 5.15 21.51 1.66
CA LEU A 177 4.78 22.88 2.05
C LEU A 177 5.74 23.47 3.09
N ILE A 178 6.30 22.62 3.94
CA ILE A 178 7.33 22.97 4.92
C ILE A 178 8.34 21.81 5.06
N THR A 179 9.49 22.13 5.61
CA THR A 179 10.63 21.25 5.80
C THR A 179 11.08 21.26 7.27
N GLY A 180 12.06 20.41 7.61
CA GLY A 180 12.68 20.46 8.94
C GLY A 180 13.33 21.81 9.24
N THR A 181 13.85 22.52 8.23
CA THR A 181 14.43 23.86 8.39
C THR A 181 13.39 24.86 8.87
N ASP A 182 12.15 24.76 8.38
CA ASP A 182 11.05 25.60 8.84
C ASP A 182 10.73 25.33 10.32
N LEU A 183 10.79 24.07 10.76
CA LEU A 183 10.59 23.71 12.16
C LEU A 183 11.64 24.32 13.10
N ILE A 184 12.88 24.42 12.63
CA ILE A 184 13.98 25.03 13.38
C ILE A 184 13.80 26.55 13.43
N HIS A 185 13.63 27.21 12.28
CA HIS A 185 13.64 28.67 12.20
C HIS A 185 12.36 29.32 12.74
N HIS A 186 11.19 28.71 12.55
CA HIS A 186 9.91 29.30 12.97
C HIS A 186 9.49 28.91 14.39
N PHE A 187 9.89 27.72 14.87
CA PHE A 187 9.43 27.19 16.16
C PHE A 187 10.57 26.91 17.15
N GLY A 188 11.83 27.19 16.77
CA GLY A 188 12.99 26.96 17.63
C GLY A 188 13.23 25.50 18.00
N LEU A 189 12.67 24.54 17.23
CA LEU A 189 12.77 23.13 17.56
C LEU A 189 14.16 22.58 17.21
N THR A 190 14.67 21.66 18.04
CA THR A 190 15.89 20.90 17.75
C THR A 190 15.56 19.56 17.08
N PRO A 191 16.34 19.12 16.06
CA PRO A 191 16.12 17.85 15.37
C PRO A 191 15.88 16.67 16.32
N SER A 192 14.76 15.97 16.13
CA SER A 192 14.34 14.84 16.99
C SER A 192 13.28 13.98 16.27
N PRO A 193 12.90 12.80 16.80
CA PRO A 193 11.83 11.98 16.22
C PRO A 193 10.49 12.72 16.06
N LEU A 194 10.30 13.81 16.80
CA LEU A 194 9.13 14.69 16.67
C LEU A 194 9.03 15.31 15.28
N PHE A 195 10.15 15.63 14.63
CA PHE A 195 10.15 16.24 13.29
C PHE A 195 9.39 15.37 12.29
N LYS A 196 9.71 14.07 12.26
CA LYS A 196 9.00 13.10 11.42
C LYS A 196 7.51 13.05 11.74
N THR A 197 7.14 13.11 13.01
CA THR A 197 5.73 13.11 13.43
C THR A 197 4.99 14.35 12.92
N ILE A 198 5.60 15.54 13.01
CA ILE A 198 5.01 16.80 12.55
C ILE A 198 4.93 16.81 11.02
N LEU A 199 6.06 16.57 10.34
CA LEU A 199 6.15 16.62 8.89
C LEU A 199 5.22 15.60 8.23
N ASN A 200 5.11 14.38 8.76
CA ASN A 200 4.17 13.38 8.23
C ASN A 200 2.71 13.82 8.40
N ARG A 201 2.36 14.54 9.49
CA ARG A 201 1.00 15.05 9.69
C ARG A 201 0.68 16.22 8.76
N VAL A 202 1.66 17.07 8.48
CA VAL A 202 1.52 18.13 7.48
C VAL A 202 1.35 17.50 6.10
N GLU A 203 2.23 16.57 5.73
CA GLU A 203 2.17 15.84 4.45
C GLU A 203 0.84 15.12 4.26
N GLU A 204 0.33 14.41 5.28
CA GLU A 204 -0.99 13.77 5.22
C GLU A 204 -2.09 14.80 4.88
N ARG A 205 -2.10 15.95 5.55
CA ARG A 205 -3.09 17.00 5.33
C ARG A 205 -2.92 17.72 3.99
N THR A 206 -1.68 17.88 3.53
CA THR A 206 -1.41 18.38 2.18
C THR A 206 -1.98 17.39 1.17
N LEU A 207 -1.64 16.10 1.26
CA LEU A 207 -2.08 15.06 0.33
C LEU A 207 -3.57 14.71 0.43
N SER A 208 -4.27 15.05 1.52
CA SER A 208 -5.74 14.99 1.60
C SER A 208 -6.45 16.25 1.10
N ASN A 209 -5.70 17.30 0.73
CA ASN A 209 -6.20 18.61 0.30
C ASN A 209 -6.86 19.44 1.43
N ASP A 210 -6.42 19.21 2.67
CA ASP A 210 -6.80 20.00 3.84
C ASP A 210 -5.82 21.16 4.11
N LEU A 211 -4.61 21.10 3.57
CA LEU A 211 -3.61 22.16 3.61
C LEU A 211 -3.11 22.47 2.20
N ASN A 212 -3.19 23.74 1.80
CA ASN A 212 -2.93 24.15 0.41
C ASN A 212 -1.70 25.05 0.25
N ASP A 213 -1.20 25.65 1.33
CA ASP A 213 -0.06 26.57 1.28
C ASP A 213 0.80 26.50 2.54
N ARG A 214 1.98 27.11 2.45
CA ARG A 214 3.00 27.15 3.51
C ARG A 214 2.47 27.84 4.78
N THR A 215 1.69 28.91 4.65
CA THR A 215 1.16 29.66 5.79
C THR A 215 0.19 28.79 6.60
N ALA A 216 -0.76 28.13 5.93
CA ALA A 216 -1.69 27.20 6.55
C ALA A 216 -0.96 26.02 7.23
N ALA A 217 0.13 25.54 6.62
CA ALA A 217 0.95 24.49 7.21
C ALA A 217 1.65 24.95 8.50
N LEU A 218 2.20 26.16 8.55
CA LEU A 218 2.83 26.72 9.75
C LEU A 218 1.82 26.92 10.89
N ILE A 219 0.65 27.49 10.60
CA ILE A 219 -0.44 27.64 11.59
C ILE A 219 -0.83 26.27 12.16
N PHE A 220 -0.98 25.27 11.30
CA PHE A 220 -1.30 23.91 11.76
C PHE A 220 -0.22 23.31 12.66
N VAL A 221 1.07 23.57 12.38
CA VAL A 221 2.17 23.13 13.26
C VAL A 221 2.09 23.83 14.62
N GLU A 222 1.83 25.14 14.65
CA GLU A 222 1.66 25.90 15.89
C GLU A 222 0.55 25.32 16.76
N GLU A 223 -0.63 25.05 16.19
CA GLU A 223 -1.75 24.40 16.88
C GLU A 223 -1.38 23.02 17.43
N LEU A 224 -0.61 22.24 16.66
CA LEU A 224 -0.19 20.90 17.04
C LEU A 224 0.78 20.93 18.24
N LEU A 225 1.69 21.89 18.27
CA LEU A 225 2.61 22.12 19.39
C LEU A 225 1.87 22.64 20.62
N GLY A 226 0.94 23.58 20.46
CA GLY A 226 0.14 24.14 21.56
C GLY A 226 -0.73 23.10 22.28
N ARG A 227 -1.27 22.12 21.54
CA ARG A 227 -2.01 20.99 22.14
C ARG A 227 -1.12 20.03 22.94
N ARG A 228 0.18 20.00 22.65
CA ARG A 228 1.16 19.15 23.34
C ARG A 228 1.72 19.77 24.61
N ILE A 229 1.70 21.09 24.75
CA ILE A 229 2.15 21.78 25.98
C ILE A 229 1.08 21.70 27.09
N LYS A 230 -0.18 21.45 26.73
CA LYS A 230 -1.32 21.33 27.66
C LYS A 230 -1.66 19.89 28.08
N ALA A 231 -0.90 18.90 27.65
CA ALA A 231 -1.10 17.48 27.95
C ALA A 231 0.13 16.92 28.67
#